data_AF-A0A8H2XHH6-F1
#
_entry.id   AF-A0A8H2XHH6-F1
#
_cell.length_a   1.000
_cell.length_b   1.000
_cell.length_c   1.000
_cell.angle_alpha   90.00
_cell.angle_beta   90.00
_cell.angle_gamma   90.00
#
_symmetry.space_group_name_H-M   'P 1'
#
loop_
_entity.id
_entity.type
_entity.pdbx_description
1 polymer ?
#
loop_
_entity_poly.entity_id
_entity_poly.type
_entity_poly.pdbx_seq_one_letter_code
_entity_poly.pdbx_strand_id
1 'polypeptide(L)'
;MFLSHNYTPGDRIILLVSSSRKIPHYPMKAAEALARHLHEEIEPDALEEIMFPGESRMEASKPIHCVGIHARGQIDSVSGWNEELKLRFPSGIKRIVCWNTSNVTHQTCVATFDQDGSTLSKEVN
;
A
#
# COMPACT_ATOMS: atom_id res chain seq x y z
N MET A 1 -11.28 -15.14 9.06
CA MET A 1 -9.82 -14.95 9.03
C MET A 1 -9.25 -15.38 7.66
N PHE A 2 -9.31 -14.50 6.65
CA PHE A 2 -8.93 -14.82 5.26
C PHE A 2 -7.45 -15.22 5.14
N LEU A 3 -6.55 -14.49 5.81
CA LEU A 3 -5.12 -14.73 5.72
C LEU A 3 -4.68 -16.06 6.34
N SER A 4 -5.22 -16.44 7.49
CA SER A 4 -4.85 -17.71 8.15
C SER A 4 -5.30 -18.94 7.40
N HIS A 5 -6.38 -18.84 6.62
CA HIS A 5 -6.93 -19.93 5.83
C HIS A 5 -6.20 -20.12 4.49
N ASN A 6 -5.66 -19.04 3.91
CA ASN A 6 -5.09 -19.07 2.55
C ASN A 6 -3.56 -19.00 2.50
N TYR A 7 -2.90 -18.61 3.60
CA TYR A 7 -1.45 -18.41 3.65
C TYR A 7 -0.84 -19.14 4.85
N THR A 8 0.45 -19.39 4.82
CA THR A 8 1.23 -19.98 5.91
C THR A 8 2.29 -19.00 6.44
N PRO A 9 2.77 -19.16 7.68
CA PRO A 9 3.87 -18.36 8.18
C PRO A 9 5.10 -18.43 7.25
N GLY A 10 5.60 -17.28 6.82
CA GLY A 10 6.73 -17.18 5.87
C GLY A 10 6.32 -16.86 4.43
N ASP A 11 5.03 -16.95 4.09
CA ASP A 11 4.55 -16.53 2.78
C ASP A 11 4.79 -15.02 2.55
N ARG A 12 5.17 -14.70 1.32
CA ARG A 12 5.33 -13.32 0.86
C ARG A 12 4.04 -12.84 0.21
N ILE A 13 3.35 -11.93 0.88
CA ILE A 13 2.12 -11.32 0.37
C ILE A 13 2.49 -10.05 -0.40
N ILE A 14 2.04 -9.98 -1.66
CA ILE A 14 2.17 -8.83 -2.55
C ILE A 14 0.78 -8.33 -2.89
N LEU A 15 0.49 -7.06 -2.59
CA LEU A 15 -0.75 -6.42 -3.01
C LEU A 15 -0.51 -5.63 -4.28
N LEU A 16 -1.27 -5.96 -5.33
CA LEU A 16 -1.26 -5.26 -6.59
C LEU A 16 -2.62 -4.57 -6.78
N VAL A 17 -2.62 -3.24 -6.78
CA VAL A 17 -3.84 -2.45 -6.97
C VAL A 17 -3.70 -1.62 -8.24
N SER A 18 -4.66 -1.77 -9.14
CA SER A 18 -4.67 -1.09 -10.42
C SER A 18 -6.08 -0.59 -10.73
N SER A 19 -6.16 0.63 -11.25
CA SER A 19 -7.41 1.17 -11.77
C SER A 19 -7.25 1.59 -13.22
N SER A 20 -8.23 1.22 -14.04
CA SER A 20 -8.38 1.72 -15.40
C SER A 20 -9.02 3.12 -15.44
N ARG A 21 -9.62 3.58 -14.33
CA ARG A 21 -10.27 4.88 -14.23
C ARG A 21 -9.22 5.99 -14.10
N LYS A 22 -9.52 7.15 -14.71
CA LYS A 22 -8.68 8.35 -14.66
C LYS A 22 -8.72 9.10 -13.33
N ILE A 23 -9.00 8.42 -12.22
CA ILE A 23 -9.19 9.03 -10.90
C ILE A 23 -8.13 8.44 -9.98
N PRO A 24 -7.02 9.17 -9.75
CA PRO A 24 -5.82 8.61 -9.13
C PRO A 24 -6.00 8.19 -7.67
N HIS A 25 -6.92 8.82 -6.93
CA HIS A 25 -7.09 8.53 -5.50
C HIS A 25 -7.75 7.18 -5.20
N TYR A 26 -8.46 6.57 -6.15
CA TYR A 26 -9.13 5.28 -5.91
C TYR A 26 -8.15 4.11 -5.69
N PRO A 27 -7.12 3.90 -6.53
CA PRO A 27 -6.09 2.91 -6.27
C PRO A 27 -5.46 3.03 -4.88
N MET A 28 -5.19 4.25 -4.42
CA MET A 28 -4.57 4.47 -3.12
C MET A 28 -5.50 4.08 -1.97
N LYS A 29 -6.76 4.55 -2.00
CA LYS A 29 -7.77 4.18 -0.99
C LYS A 29 -8.03 2.67 -0.97
N ALA A 30 -8.12 2.04 -2.14
CA ALA A 30 -8.33 0.61 -2.24
C ALA A 30 -7.13 -0.19 -1.69
N ALA A 31 -5.91 0.26 -1.98
CA ALA A 31 -4.71 -0.38 -1.45
C ALA A 31 -4.61 -0.23 0.06
N GLU A 32 -4.86 0.97 0.60
CA GLU A 32 -4.91 1.23 2.05
C GLU A 32 -5.95 0.33 2.73
N ALA A 33 -7.18 0.31 2.20
CA ALA A 33 -8.26 -0.48 2.76
C ALA A 33 -7.95 -1.98 2.75
N LEU A 34 -7.42 -2.49 1.63
CA LEU A 34 -7.04 -3.89 1.52
C LEU A 34 -5.87 -4.22 2.45
N ALA A 35 -4.88 -3.33 2.58
CA ALA A 35 -3.75 -3.56 3.46
C ALA A 35 -4.17 -3.59 4.93
N ARG A 36 -5.03 -2.66 5.35
CA ARG A 36 -5.61 -2.66 6.71
C ARG A 36 -6.47 -3.88 6.95
N HIS A 37 -7.34 -4.25 6.01
CA HIS A 37 -8.15 -5.47 6.14
C HIS A 37 -7.30 -6.71 6.36
N LEU A 38 -6.19 -6.83 5.64
CA LEU A 38 -5.31 -7.97 5.75
C LEU A 38 -4.43 -7.90 7.01
N HIS A 39 -4.01 -6.71 7.45
CA HIS A 39 -3.13 -6.57 8.60
C HIS A 39 -3.86 -6.57 9.95
N GLU A 40 -5.03 -5.94 10.01
CA GLU A 40 -5.81 -5.68 11.22
C GLU A 40 -7.09 -6.54 11.30
N GLU A 41 -7.38 -7.33 10.26
CA GLU A 41 -8.61 -8.12 10.12
C GLU A 41 -9.91 -7.29 10.15
N ILE A 42 -9.81 -5.98 9.90
CA ILE A 42 -10.95 -5.05 9.84
C ILE A 42 -11.68 -5.24 8.53
N GLU A 43 -12.99 -5.47 8.54
CA GLU A 43 -13.77 -5.59 7.31
C GLU A 43 -13.71 -4.30 6.47
N PRO A 44 -13.61 -4.40 5.12
CA PRO A 44 -13.46 -3.23 4.27
C PRO A 44 -14.61 -2.21 4.41
N ASP A 45 -15.82 -2.69 4.68
CA ASP A 45 -17.02 -1.86 4.86
C ASP A 45 -17.01 -1.10 6.20
N ALA A 46 -16.29 -1.62 7.20
CA ALA A 46 -16.12 -0.96 8.49
C ALA A 46 -15.09 0.18 8.44
N LEU A 47 -14.26 0.26 7.39
CA LEU A 47 -13.22 1.28 7.27
C LEU A 47 -13.76 2.70 7.03
N GLU A 48 -14.99 2.85 6.55
CA GLU A 48 -15.62 4.19 6.40
C GLU A 48 -16.08 4.79 7.73
N GLU A 49 -16.31 3.96 8.77
CA GLU A 49 -16.81 4.40 10.08
C GLU A 49 -15.70 4.57 11.14
N ILE A 50 -14.46 4.22 10.81
CA ILE A 50 -13.37 4.17 11.77
C ILE A 50 -12.58 5.50 11.78
N MET A 51 -12.96 6.39 12.70
CA MET A 51 -12.00 7.30 13.35
C MET A 51 -11.48 6.58 14.59
N PHE A 52 -10.18 6.25 14.67
CA PHE A 52 -9.60 5.85 15.95
C PHE A 52 -8.30 6.58 16.30
N PRO A 53 -8.22 7.10 17.55
CA PRO A 53 -6.98 7.43 18.22
C PRO A 53 -6.34 6.17 18.82
N GLY A 54 -5.02 6.22 18.99
CA GLY A 54 -4.32 5.43 20.01
C GLY A 54 -3.69 4.13 19.53
N GLU A 55 -2.38 4.04 19.75
CA GLU A 55 -1.49 2.93 19.46
C GLU A 55 -1.98 1.61 20.09
N SER A 56 -2.42 0.65 19.27
CA SER A 56 -2.37 -0.76 19.65
C SER A 56 -1.40 -1.48 18.73
N ARG A 57 -0.24 -1.83 19.29
CA ARG A 57 0.82 -2.58 18.64
C ARG A 57 0.37 -4.03 18.49
N MET A 58 -0.46 -4.31 17.48
CA MET A 58 -0.82 -5.68 17.10
C MET A 58 0.42 -6.40 16.56
N GLU A 59 0.76 -7.54 17.15
CA GLU A 59 1.77 -8.45 16.59
C GLU A 59 1.33 -8.83 15.17
N ALA A 60 2.12 -8.42 14.18
CA ALA A 60 1.78 -8.51 12.76
C ALA A 60 1.52 -9.95 12.32
N SER A 61 0.23 -10.33 12.28
CA SER A 61 -0.25 -11.55 11.67
C SER A 61 -0.11 -11.41 10.15
N LYS A 62 1.07 -11.80 9.65
CA LYS A 62 1.49 -11.89 8.25
C LYS A 62 1.68 -10.54 7.53
N PRO A 63 2.92 -10.02 7.49
CA PRO A 63 3.17 -8.72 6.91
C PRO A 63 2.94 -8.72 5.39
N ILE A 64 2.27 -7.69 4.89
CA ILE A 64 2.29 -7.36 3.46
C ILE A 64 3.71 -6.88 3.15
N HIS A 65 4.41 -7.61 2.29
CA HIS A 65 5.82 -7.35 2.03
C HIS A 65 6.02 -6.28 0.97
N CYS A 66 5.09 -6.23 0.02
CA CYS A 66 5.18 -5.34 -1.13
C CYS A 66 3.79 -4.83 -1.49
N VAL A 67 3.70 -3.55 -1.81
CA VAL A 67 2.50 -2.96 -2.42
C VAL A 67 2.89 -2.33 -3.76
N GLY A 68 2.21 -2.77 -4.82
CA GLY A 68 2.28 -2.20 -6.16
C GLY A 68 1.00 -1.42 -6.45
N ILE A 69 1.13 -0.15 -6.81
CA ILE A 69 -0.01 0.71 -7.17
C ILE A 69 0.15 1.29 -8.56
N HIS A 70 -0.85 1.00 -9.39
CA HIS A 70 -1.02 1.62 -10.68
C HIS A 70 -2.16 2.64 -10.65
N ALA A 71 -1.89 3.81 -11.18
CA ALA A 71 -2.95 4.73 -11.57
C ALA A 71 -2.80 5.22 -12.99
N ARG A 72 -3.95 5.62 -13.51
CA ARG A 72 -4.07 6.29 -14.80
C ARG A 72 -4.53 7.71 -14.53
N GLY A 73 -3.78 8.72 -14.95
CA GLY A 73 -4.23 10.12 -14.83
C GLY A 73 -3.12 11.14 -14.58
N GLN A 74 -3.52 12.38 -14.34
CA GLN A 74 -2.62 13.40 -13.82
C GLN A 74 -2.45 13.17 -12.33
N ILE A 75 -1.23 12.86 -11.92
CA ILE A 75 -0.78 12.93 -10.53
C ILE A 75 0.32 13.97 -10.48
N ASP A 76 0.47 14.65 -9.34
CA ASP A 76 1.49 15.68 -9.18
C ASP A 76 2.90 15.08 -9.26
N SER A 77 3.12 13.93 -8.61
CA SER A 77 4.32 13.10 -8.80
C SER A 77 4.17 11.70 -8.21
N VAL A 78 4.81 10.70 -8.85
CA VAL A 78 5.00 9.35 -8.28
C VAL A 78 5.82 9.37 -6.99
N SER A 79 6.69 10.37 -6.79
CA SER A 79 7.46 10.53 -5.56
C SER A 79 6.58 10.91 -4.37
N GLY A 80 5.67 11.86 -4.55
CA GLY A 80 4.70 12.26 -3.52
C GLY A 80 3.73 11.12 -3.19
N TRP A 81 3.33 10.35 -4.20
CA TRP A 81 2.56 9.12 -4.01
C TRP A 81 3.27 8.10 -3.15
N ASN A 82 4.57 7.88 -3.37
CA ASN A 82 5.35 6.96 -2.54
C ASN A 82 5.33 7.35 -1.06
N GLU A 83 5.53 8.63 -0.76
CA GLU A 83 5.52 9.14 0.62
C GLU A 83 4.12 9.04 1.24
N GLU A 84 3.07 9.40 0.48
CA GLU A 84 1.69 9.28 0.94
C GLU A 84 1.32 7.83 1.27
N LEU A 85 1.73 6.88 0.43
CA LEU A 85 1.51 5.46 0.66
C LEU A 85 2.29 4.98 1.89
N LYS A 86 3.54 5.40 2.04
CA LYS A 86 4.36 5.06 3.22
C LYS A 86 3.66 5.49 4.52
N LEU A 87 2.99 6.64 4.54
CA LEU A 87 2.28 7.15 5.72
C LEU A 87 0.95 6.45 5.99
N ARG A 88 0.28 5.97 4.94
CA ARG A 88 -1.05 5.33 5.04
C ARG A 88 -1.00 3.85 5.40
N PHE A 89 0.12 3.19 5.12
CA PHE A 89 0.23 1.76 5.31
C PHE A 89 0.67 1.38 6.73
N PRO A 90 0.23 0.21 7.21
CA PRO A 90 0.75 -0.38 8.45
C PRO A 90 2.27 -0.56 8.38
N SER A 91 2.91 -0.54 9.55
CA SER A 91 4.34 -0.82 9.67
C SER A 91 4.66 -2.24 9.18
N GLY A 92 5.89 -2.44 8.67
CA GLY A 92 6.35 -3.75 8.18
C GLY A 92 6.30 -3.95 6.66
N ILE A 93 5.80 -2.97 5.90
CA ILE A 93 5.96 -2.97 4.44
C ILE A 93 7.42 -2.76 4.07
N LYS A 94 7.98 -3.68 3.27
CA LYS A 94 9.39 -3.63 2.84
C LYS A 94 9.59 -2.94 1.51
N ARG A 95 8.55 -2.87 0.67
CA ARG A 95 8.65 -2.29 -0.67
C ARG A 95 7.35 -1.65 -1.11
N ILE A 96 7.44 -0.44 -1.67
CA ILE A 96 6.36 0.21 -2.40
C ILE A 96 6.82 0.39 -3.84
N VAL A 97 6.00 -0.06 -4.78
CA VAL A 97 6.16 0.18 -6.21
C VAL A 97 4.96 1.02 -6.64
N CYS A 98 5.19 2.13 -7.30
CA CYS A 98 4.12 2.92 -7.90
C CYS A 98 4.41 3.20 -9.35
N TRP A 99 3.39 3.21 -10.19
CA TRP A 99 3.50 3.65 -11.56
C TRP A 99 2.27 4.41 -11.98
N ASN A 100 2.50 5.47 -12.73
CA ASN A 100 1.48 6.25 -13.38
C ASN A 100 1.65 6.13 -14.89
N THR A 101 0.59 5.72 -15.56
CA THR A 101 0.52 5.77 -17.01
C THR A 101 -0.46 6.84 -17.44
N SER A 102 0.02 7.85 -18.14
CA SER A 102 -0.81 8.81 -18.85
C SER A 102 -0.60 8.63 -20.36
N ASN A 103 -1.42 9.29 -21.18
CA ASN A 103 -1.25 9.24 -22.63
C ASN A 103 0.08 9.87 -23.10
N VAL A 104 0.80 10.60 -22.23
CA VAL A 104 1.98 11.41 -22.59
C VAL A 104 3.19 11.09 -21.73
N THR A 105 2.98 10.60 -20.51
CA THR A 105 4.04 10.37 -19.52
C THR A 105 3.88 9.01 -18.86
N HIS A 106 5.03 8.36 -18.63
CA HIS A 106 5.15 7.17 -17.81
C HIS A 106 6.07 7.54 -16.67
N GLN A 107 5.57 7.41 -15.45
CA GLN A 107 6.36 7.65 -14.27
C GLN A 107 6.30 6.42 -13.38
N THR A 108 7.42 6.07 -12.77
CA THR A 108 7.53 4.96 -11.83
C THR A 108 8.28 5.38 -10.58
N CYS A 109 7.93 4.75 -9.47
CA CYS A 109 8.70 4.82 -8.25
C CYS A 109 8.89 3.42 -7.68
N VAL A 110 10.06 3.18 -7.11
CA VAL A 110 10.34 2.02 -6.28
C VAL A 110 11.01 2.52 -5.02
N ALA A 111 10.44 2.19 -3.86
CA ALA A 111 11.08 2.44 -2.57
C ALA A 111 11.16 1.15 -1.78
N THR A 112 12.29 0.95 -1.09
CA THR A 112 12.46 -0.12 -0.12
C THR A 112 12.67 0.45 1.27
N PHE A 113 12.13 -0.24 2.26
CA PHE A 113 12.15 0.18 3.66
C PHE A 113 12.79 -0.88 4.54
N ASP A 114 13.43 -0.41 5.61
CA ASP A 114 13.92 -1.29 6.68
C ASP A 114 12.78 -1.65 7.65
N GLN A 115 13.08 -2.51 8.63
CA GLN A 115 12.12 -3.00 9.62
C GLN A 115 11.53 -1.89 10.50
N ASP A 116 12.28 -0.80 10.70
CA ASP A 116 11.83 0.39 11.43
C ASP A 116 11.03 1.38 10.56
N GLY A 117 10.85 1.08 9.28
CA GLY A 117 10.18 1.94 8.31
C GLY A 117 11.08 3.04 7.72
N SER A 118 12.37 3.08 8.06
CA SER A 118 13.33 3.98 7.42
C SER A 118 13.49 3.64 5.93
N THR A 119 13.73 4.65 5.09
CA THR A 119 13.90 4.44 3.64
C THR A 119 15.33 3.96 3.36
N LEU A 120 15.47 2.76 2.80
CA LEU A 120 16.75 2.17 2.39
C LEU A 120 17.16 2.60 0.99
N SER A 121 16.21 2.61 0.06
CA SER A 121 16.43 3.06 -1.32
C SER A 121 15.15 3.65 -1.89
N LYS A 122 15.30 4.60 -2.82
CA LYS A 122 14.20 5.19 -3.57
C LYS A 122 14.68 5.52 -4.98
N GLU A 123 14.03 4.94 -5.97
CA GLU A 123 14.24 5.19 -7.39
C GLU A 123 12.97 5.80 -7.97
N VAL A 124 13.12 6.85 -8.79
CA VAL A 124 12.01 7.54 -9.47
C VAL A 124 12.43 7.79 -10.91
N ASN A 125 11.62 7.31 -11.86
CA ASN A 125 11.82 7.47 -13.30
C ASN A 125 10.58 8.09 -13.94
#